data_AF-A0A5Q4ZI31-F1
#
_entry.id   AF-A0A5Q4ZI31-F1
#
_cell.length_a   1.000
_cell.length_b   1.000
_cell.length_c   1.000
_cell.angle_alpha   90.00
_cell.angle_beta   90.00
_cell.angle_gamma   90.00
#
_symmetry.space_group_name_H-M   'P 1'
#
loop_
_entity.id
_entity.type
_entity.pdbx_description
1 polymer ?
#
loop_
_entity_poly.entity_id
_entity_poly.type
_entity_poly.pdbx_seq_one_letter_code
_entity_poly.pdbx_strand_id
1 'polypeptide(L)'
;METFEQKIERFKEHYFGLINVAESEVNLENQKVHSKILCCSIFDAISKSVFPKIKSNRQRFTSLVRLCSDWQDSEKVSILHLLRLLEITPNLSLEAQELKSYVTKKYGKMFAPTNRLMSNNFSISYDLDIEELLELWPIENGNVVKIGGVKPHQLKHEYMLWLYRNSVVHEYRNPGNGVELGQHVPDYPFYQEVSTVDSFEDAKLQFTNHWELVYPSKFFLNLCKNAVEVACEFHRVHETCPFNSYSGGTYWLPEFND
;
A
#
# COMPACT_ATOMS: atom_id res chain seq x y z
N MET A 1 19.58 2.30 35.37
CA MET A 1 18.25 2.69 34.85
C MET A 1 18.47 3.20 33.44
N GLU A 2 17.78 2.64 32.46
CA GLU A 2 17.92 3.05 31.05
C GLU A 2 17.33 4.45 30.87
N THR A 3 18.07 5.35 30.21
CA THR A 3 17.58 6.70 29.88
C THR A 3 16.53 6.64 28.78
N PHE A 4 15.82 7.75 28.62
CA PHE A 4 14.83 7.91 27.56
C PHE A 4 15.43 7.71 26.15
N GLU A 5 16.54 8.38 25.84
CA GLU A 5 17.23 8.22 24.55
C GLU A 5 17.75 6.80 24.35
N GLN A 6 18.26 6.14 25.40
CA GLN A 6 18.67 4.73 25.30
C GLN A 6 17.51 3.80 24.93
N LYS A 7 16.29 4.07 25.41
CA LYS A 7 15.09 3.31 25.00
C LYS A 7 14.74 3.54 23.53
N ILE A 8 14.86 4.77 23.03
CA ILE A 8 14.62 5.09 21.61
C ILE A 8 15.66 4.40 20.73
N GLU A 9 16.94 4.45 21.09
CA GLU A 9 18.00 3.77 20.33
C GLU A 9 17.82 2.25 20.35
N ARG A 10 17.48 1.65 21.50
CA ARG A 10 17.17 0.21 21.57
C ARG A 10 15.96 -0.17 20.71
N PHE A 11 14.93 0.68 20.65
CA PHE A 11 13.79 0.47 19.76
C PHE A 11 14.23 0.50 18.30
N LYS A 12 15.04 1.50 17.92
CA LYS A 12 15.60 1.65 16.58
C LYS A 12 16.42 0.42 16.19
N GLU A 13 17.41 0.04 16.99
CA GLU A 13 18.26 -1.13 16.77
C GLU A 13 17.44 -2.42 16.62
N HIS A 14 16.44 -2.63 17.48
CA HIS A 14 15.58 -3.81 17.42
C HIS A 14 14.85 -3.91 16.08
N TYR A 15 14.16 -2.84 15.66
CA TYR A 15 13.37 -2.88 14.42
C TYR A 15 14.24 -2.88 13.16
N PHE A 16 15.37 -2.18 13.13
CA PHE A 16 16.33 -2.31 12.03
C PHE A 16 16.89 -3.72 11.94
N GLY A 17 17.13 -4.39 13.07
CA GLY A 17 17.48 -5.82 13.10
C GLY A 17 16.41 -6.71 12.43
N LEU A 18 15.13 -6.48 12.74
CA LEU A 18 14.02 -7.22 12.11
C LEU A 18 13.89 -6.91 10.61
N ILE A 19 14.10 -5.66 10.20
CA ILE A 19 14.08 -5.26 8.78
C ILE A 19 15.23 -5.94 8.03
N ASN A 20 16.42 -6.03 8.61
CA ASN A 20 17.55 -6.74 8.01
C ASN A 20 17.24 -8.23 7.80
N VAL A 21 16.49 -8.86 8.72
CA VAL A 21 16.00 -10.24 8.52
C VAL A 21 15.02 -10.29 7.34
N ALA A 22 14.09 -9.33 7.23
CA ALA A 22 13.18 -9.25 6.10
C ALA A 22 13.89 -9.01 4.76
N GLU A 23 15.04 -8.34 4.76
CA GLU A 23 15.88 -8.07 3.58
C GLU A 23 16.83 -9.22 3.21
N SER A 24 16.94 -10.26 4.05
CA SER A 24 17.82 -11.40 3.76
C SER A 24 17.42 -12.17 2.49
N GLU A 25 18.41 -12.79 1.84
CA GLU A 25 18.23 -13.54 0.58
C GLU A 25 17.11 -14.59 0.68
N VAL A 26 17.09 -15.38 1.75
CA VAL A 26 16.08 -16.42 2.00
C VAL A 26 14.66 -15.86 2.02
N ASN A 27 14.48 -14.65 2.55
CA ASN A 27 13.17 -14.00 2.62
C ASN A 27 12.80 -13.26 1.32
N LEU A 28 13.77 -13.01 0.44
CA LEU A 28 13.57 -12.44 -0.89
C LEU A 28 13.32 -13.51 -1.97
N GLU A 29 13.46 -14.79 -1.64
CA GLU A 29 12.99 -15.90 -2.48
C GLU A 29 11.45 -15.93 -2.61
N ASN A 30 10.92 -16.84 -3.42
CA ASN A 30 9.47 -17.10 -3.54
C ASN A 30 8.65 -15.83 -3.80
N GLN A 31 9.03 -15.07 -4.83
CA GLN A 31 8.40 -13.79 -5.18
C GLN A 31 8.37 -12.77 -4.01
N LYS A 32 9.32 -12.88 -3.08
CA LYS A 32 9.57 -11.91 -2.01
C LYS A 32 8.41 -11.82 -1.02
N VAL A 33 7.50 -12.80 -1.03
CA VAL A 33 6.30 -12.79 -0.20
C VAL A 33 6.66 -12.86 1.29
N HIS A 34 7.69 -13.63 1.66
CA HIS A 34 8.16 -13.72 3.05
C HIS A 34 8.67 -12.37 3.56
N SER A 35 9.52 -11.70 2.78
CA SER A 35 9.99 -10.34 3.08
C SER A 35 8.83 -9.37 3.29
N LYS A 36 7.81 -9.39 2.42
CA LYS A 36 6.62 -8.53 2.54
C LYS A 36 5.77 -8.86 3.77
N ILE A 37 5.59 -10.14 4.13
CA ILE A 37 4.89 -10.55 5.35
C ILE A 37 5.59 -10.00 6.59
N LEU A 38 6.91 -10.15 6.65
CA LEU A 38 7.73 -9.64 7.75
C LEU A 38 7.62 -8.13 7.85
N CYS A 39 7.77 -7.41 6.73
CA CYS A 39 7.60 -5.96 6.69
C CYS A 39 6.21 -5.51 7.16
N CYS A 40 5.14 -6.17 6.70
CA CYS A 40 3.78 -5.86 7.14
C CYS A 40 3.62 -6.02 8.66
N SER A 41 4.18 -7.09 9.22
CA SER A 41 4.13 -7.38 10.66
C SER A 41 4.95 -6.39 11.48
N ILE A 42 6.15 -6.04 11.00
CA ILE A 42 7.01 -5.00 11.58
C ILE A 42 6.29 -3.65 11.59
N PHE A 43 5.72 -3.25 10.45
CA PHE A 43 5.02 -1.98 10.31
C PHE A 43 3.78 -1.90 11.22
N ASP A 44 3.00 -2.98 11.33
CA ASP A 44 1.86 -3.05 12.27
C ASP A 44 2.32 -2.87 13.73
N ALA A 45 3.43 -3.50 14.11
CA ALA A 45 3.99 -3.38 15.44
C ALA A 45 4.45 -1.95 15.74
N ILE A 46 5.14 -1.29 14.81
CA ILE A 46 5.55 0.12 14.92
C ILE A 46 4.31 1.04 15.00
N SER A 47 3.28 0.79 14.19
CA SER A 47 2.04 1.59 14.21
C SER A 47 1.34 1.56 15.57
N LYS A 48 1.46 0.45 16.31
CA LYS A 48 0.94 0.32 17.66
C LYS A 48 1.71 1.19 18.67
N SER A 49 3.03 1.33 18.49
CA SER A 49 3.90 2.23 19.27
C SER A 49 3.43 3.67 19.18
N VAL A 50 3.22 4.13 17.94
CA VAL A 50 2.87 5.53 17.63
C VAL A 50 1.41 5.83 18.01
N PHE A 51 0.50 4.86 17.81
CA PHE A 51 -0.94 5.07 17.98
C PHE A 51 -1.60 4.08 18.95
N PRO A 52 -1.20 4.00 20.22
CA PRO A 52 -1.68 2.99 21.16
C PRO A 52 -3.19 3.08 21.44
N LYS A 53 -3.77 4.29 21.31
CA LYS A 53 -5.19 4.55 21.58
C LYS A 53 -6.12 4.17 20.43
N ILE A 54 -5.60 4.02 19.20
CA ILE A 54 -6.41 3.65 18.04
C ILE A 54 -6.60 2.12 18.04
N LYS A 55 -7.85 1.65 18.20
CA LYS A 55 -8.15 0.21 18.25
C LYS A 55 -8.06 -0.47 16.88
N SER A 56 -8.50 0.21 15.81
CA SER A 56 -8.53 -0.35 14.47
C SER A 56 -7.12 -0.46 13.89
N ASN A 57 -6.68 -1.68 13.54
CA ASN A 57 -5.37 -1.88 12.95
C ASN A 57 -5.22 -1.11 11.63
N ARG A 58 -6.25 -1.15 10.77
CA ARG A 58 -6.30 -0.38 9.53
C ARG A 58 -6.03 1.11 9.76
N GLN A 59 -6.67 1.69 10.76
CA GLN A 59 -6.50 3.12 11.05
C GLN A 59 -5.09 3.43 11.52
N ARG A 60 -4.48 2.61 12.39
CA ARG A 60 -3.07 2.79 12.79
C ARG A 60 -2.13 2.67 11.61
N PHE A 61 -2.30 1.63 10.80
CA PHE A 61 -1.48 1.36 9.62
C PHE A 61 -1.53 2.54 8.64
N THR A 62 -2.72 2.93 8.20
CA THR A 62 -2.89 4.05 7.25
C THR A 62 -2.44 5.39 7.85
N SER A 63 -2.66 5.62 9.14
CA SER A 63 -2.16 6.84 9.80
C SER A 63 -0.64 6.90 9.83
N LEU A 64 0.04 5.78 10.10
CA LEU A 64 1.51 5.71 10.06
C LEU A 64 2.03 5.90 8.63
N VAL A 65 1.39 5.29 7.63
CA VAL A 65 1.73 5.49 6.21
C VAL A 65 1.77 6.97 5.84
N ARG A 66 0.77 7.75 6.27
CA ARG A 66 0.72 9.21 5.99
C ARG A 66 1.81 10.01 6.68
N LEU A 67 2.36 9.50 7.79
CA LEU A 67 3.49 10.15 8.47
C LEU A 67 4.83 9.82 7.80
N CYS A 68 4.90 8.79 6.95
CA CYS A 68 6.12 8.44 6.24
C CYS A 68 6.34 9.40 5.06
N SER A 69 7.21 10.39 5.26
CA SER A 69 7.49 11.47 4.30
C SER A 69 7.96 11.00 2.92
N ASP A 70 8.57 9.81 2.86
CA ASP A 70 9.15 9.27 1.64
C ASP A 70 8.10 8.73 0.66
N TRP A 71 6.82 8.69 1.05
CA TRP A 71 5.74 8.23 0.18
C TRP A 71 4.59 9.24 0.04
N GLN A 72 4.90 10.34 -0.65
CA GLN A 72 3.98 11.44 -0.94
C GLN A 72 2.76 10.99 -1.76
N ASP A 73 2.92 9.97 -2.61
CA ASP A 73 1.84 9.44 -3.45
C ASP A 73 0.84 8.55 -2.69
N SER A 74 1.05 8.31 -1.38
CA SER A 74 0.17 7.46 -0.57
C SER A 74 -1.30 7.92 -0.57
N GLU A 75 -1.53 9.22 -0.67
CA GLU A 75 -2.87 9.82 -0.67
C GLU A 75 -3.49 9.97 -2.07
N LYS A 76 -2.72 9.72 -3.13
CA LYS A 76 -3.24 9.70 -4.51
C LYS A 76 -4.20 8.54 -4.71
N VAL A 77 -5.12 8.70 -5.66
CA VAL A 77 -6.18 7.74 -5.98
C VAL A 77 -5.80 6.91 -7.20
N SER A 78 -5.74 5.59 -7.00
CA SER A 78 -5.41 4.65 -8.08
C SER A 78 -6.42 4.72 -9.22
N ILE A 79 -5.97 5.22 -10.38
CA ILE A 79 -6.81 5.33 -11.58
C ILE A 79 -7.25 3.96 -12.07
N LEU A 80 -6.39 2.94 -11.95
CA LEU A 80 -6.71 1.56 -12.32
C LEU A 80 -7.93 1.04 -11.53
N HIS A 81 -7.92 1.18 -10.21
CA HIS A 81 -9.01 0.70 -9.35
C HIS A 81 -10.26 1.57 -9.45
N LEU A 82 -10.10 2.89 -9.62
CA LEU A 82 -11.21 3.81 -9.85
C LEU A 82 -11.95 3.50 -11.16
N LEU A 83 -11.23 3.31 -12.26
CA LEU A 83 -11.85 2.95 -13.53
C LEU A 83 -12.59 1.62 -13.41
N ARG A 84 -11.97 0.61 -12.78
CA ARG A 84 -12.60 -0.69 -12.57
C ARG A 84 -13.91 -0.58 -11.80
N LEU A 85 -13.96 0.24 -10.73
CA LEU A 85 -15.18 0.50 -9.96
C LEU A 85 -16.29 1.06 -10.87
N LEU A 86 -15.97 2.03 -11.73
CA LEU A 86 -16.91 2.69 -12.64
C LEU A 86 -17.34 1.77 -13.81
N GLU A 87 -16.53 0.78 -14.16
CA GLU A 87 -16.88 -0.23 -15.17
C GLU A 87 -17.85 -1.27 -14.64
N ILE A 88 -17.63 -1.76 -13.41
CA ILE A 88 -18.44 -2.85 -12.84
C ILE A 88 -19.72 -2.37 -12.16
N THR A 89 -19.82 -1.09 -11.81
CA THR A 89 -21.00 -0.55 -11.15
C THR A 89 -22.12 -0.34 -12.16
N PRO A 90 -23.27 -1.06 -12.05
CA PRO A 90 -24.40 -0.86 -12.93
C PRO A 90 -25.14 0.45 -12.60
N ASN A 91 -25.86 1.01 -13.59
CA ASN A 91 -26.76 2.15 -13.41
C ASN A 91 -26.10 3.38 -12.74
N LEU A 92 -24.93 3.79 -13.23
CA LEU A 92 -24.25 5.00 -12.76
C LEU A 92 -25.15 6.25 -12.92
N SER A 93 -25.13 7.15 -11.93
CA SER A 93 -25.74 8.48 -12.04
C SER A 93 -25.07 9.29 -13.15
N LEU A 94 -25.67 10.43 -13.55
CA LEU A 94 -25.11 11.28 -14.59
C LEU A 94 -23.71 11.79 -14.23
N GLU A 95 -23.54 12.25 -12.99
CA GLU A 95 -22.26 12.71 -12.44
C GLU A 95 -21.21 11.60 -12.44
N ALA A 96 -21.62 10.37 -12.08
CA ALA A 96 -20.72 9.23 -12.10
C ALA A 96 -20.33 8.80 -13.53
N GLN A 97 -21.19 9.03 -14.53
CA GLN A 97 -20.86 8.83 -15.95
C GLN A 97 -19.90 9.90 -16.48
N GLU A 98 -20.00 11.14 -16.01
CA GLU A 98 -19.04 12.20 -16.31
C GLU A 98 -17.66 11.89 -15.71
N LEU A 99 -17.63 11.47 -14.44
CA LEU A 99 -16.41 10.98 -13.78
C LEU A 99 -15.81 9.80 -14.55
N LYS A 100 -16.62 8.82 -14.97
CA LYS A 100 -16.16 7.69 -15.80
C LYS A 100 -15.51 8.17 -17.09
N SER A 101 -16.16 9.09 -17.81
CA SER A 101 -15.63 9.63 -19.06
C SER A 101 -14.28 10.35 -18.83
N TYR A 102 -14.16 11.10 -17.74
CA TYR A 102 -12.92 11.76 -17.33
C TYR A 102 -11.80 10.75 -17.04
N VAL A 103 -12.08 9.77 -16.19
CA VAL A 103 -11.12 8.74 -15.76
C VAL A 103 -10.70 7.86 -16.93
N THR A 104 -11.60 7.46 -17.83
CA THR A 104 -11.27 6.69 -19.05
C THR A 104 -10.30 7.46 -19.94
N LYS A 105 -10.47 8.77 -20.10
CA LYS A 105 -9.55 9.61 -20.88
C LYS A 105 -8.16 9.69 -20.23
N LYS A 106 -8.08 9.80 -18.90
CA LYS A 106 -6.81 9.80 -18.17
C LYS A 106 -6.12 8.44 -18.24
N TYR A 107 -6.88 7.36 -18.03
CA TYR A 107 -6.43 5.98 -18.18
C TYR A 107 -5.83 5.74 -19.58
N GLY A 108 -6.52 6.10 -20.65
CA GLY A 108 -6.02 5.90 -22.02
C GLY A 108 -4.73 6.67 -22.35
N LYS A 109 -4.45 7.78 -21.65
CA LYS A 109 -3.18 8.51 -21.78
C LYS A 109 -2.03 7.85 -21.02
N MET A 110 -2.31 7.30 -19.84
CA MET A 110 -1.30 6.66 -18.99
C MET A 110 -0.98 5.24 -19.45
N PHE A 111 -2.01 4.49 -19.85
CA PHE A 111 -1.96 3.07 -20.12
C PHE A 111 -2.17 2.78 -21.61
N ALA A 112 -1.54 3.59 -22.47
CA ALA A 112 -1.64 3.42 -23.91
C ALA A 112 -1.23 1.99 -24.29
N PRO A 113 -2.03 1.25 -25.08
CA PRO A 113 -1.70 -0.13 -25.45
C PRO A 113 -0.33 -0.18 -26.14
N THR A 114 0.56 -1.05 -25.66
CA THR A 114 1.86 -1.23 -26.31
C THR A 114 1.99 -2.63 -26.90
N ASN A 115 2.45 -2.72 -28.14
CA ASN A 115 2.77 -4.01 -28.78
C ASN A 115 4.19 -4.47 -28.44
N ARG A 116 4.70 -4.11 -27.25
CA ARG A 116 6.08 -4.41 -26.84
C ARG A 116 6.08 -5.62 -25.91
N LEU A 117 7.05 -6.51 -26.10
CA LEU A 117 7.27 -7.68 -25.23
C LEU A 117 7.82 -7.30 -23.85
N MET A 118 8.39 -6.10 -23.71
CA MET A 118 8.98 -5.60 -22.47
C MET A 118 7.96 -4.76 -21.72
N SER A 119 7.70 -5.11 -20.45
CA SER A 119 6.74 -4.38 -19.60
C SER A 119 7.19 -2.94 -19.39
N ASN A 120 6.33 -1.98 -19.73
CA ASN A 120 6.51 -0.60 -19.28
C ASN A 120 6.04 -0.50 -17.82
N ASN A 121 6.75 0.30 -17.03
CA ASN A 121 6.34 0.64 -15.68
C ASN A 121 5.90 2.11 -15.65
N PHE A 122 4.72 2.39 -15.07
CA PHE A 122 4.26 3.76 -14.80
C PHE A 122 4.24 4.01 -13.31
N SER A 123 4.85 5.12 -12.89
CA SER A 123 4.80 5.55 -11.50
C SER A 123 3.36 5.93 -11.10
N ILE A 124 2.97 5.61 -9.87
CA ILE A 124 1.70 6.05 -9.30
C ILE A 124 1.66 7.57 -9.04
N SER A 125 2.79 8.28 -9.15
CA SER A 125 2.83 9.75 -9.01
C SER A 125 1.96 10.49 -10.02
N TYR A 126 1.61 9.85 -11.14
CA TYR A 126 0.70 10.40 -12.16
C TYR A 126 -0.79 10.18 -11.84
N ASP A 127 -1.11 9.46 -10.76
CA ASP A 127 -2.48 9.26 -10.31
C ASP A 127 -3.13 10.56 -9.81
N LEU A 128 -4.46 10.50 -9.67
CA LEU A 128 -5.31 11.62 -9.28
C LEU A 128 -5.05 12.02 -7.83
N ASP A 129 -5.04 13.32 -7.57
CA ASP A 129 -5.16 13.82 -6.20
C ASP A 129 -6.59 13.60 -5.70
N ILE A 130 -6.77 13.43 -4.39
CA ILE A 130 -8.09 13.13 -3.82
C ILE A 130 -9.03 14.33 -3.98
N GLU A 131 -8.51 15.55 -3.93
CA GLU A 131 -9.25 16.79 -4.14
C GLU A 131 -9.83 16.84 -5.56
N GLU A 132 -9.00 16.53 -6.57
CA GLU A 132 -9.42 16.45 -7.98
C GLU A 132 -10.54 15.40 -8.16
N LEU A 133 -10.44 14.26 -7.48
CA LEU A 133 -11.50 13.26 -7.51
C LEU A 133 -12.80 13.77 -6.87
N LEU A 134 -12.71 14.45 -5.73
CA LEU A 134 -13.87 14.91 -4.97
C LEU A 134 -14.68 15.98 -5.70
N GLU A 135 -14.03 16.80 -6.55
CA GLU A 135 -14.72 17.76 -7.42
C GLU A 135 -15.65 17.09 -8.44
N LEU A 136 -15.30 15.90 -8.89
CA LEU A 136 -16.05 15.11 -9.88
C LEU A 136 -16.90 14.00 -9.25
N TRP A 137 -16.72 13.75 -7.95
CA TRP A 137 -17.41 12.66 -7.27
C TRP A 137 -18.88 13.03 -7.00
N PRO A 138 -19.84 12.10 -7.19
CA PRO A 138 -21.24 12.39 -6.93
C PRO A 138 -21.51 12.80 -5.47
N ILE A 139 -22.32 13.83 -5.29
CA ILE A 139 -22.72 14.37 -3.99
C ILE A 139 -24.25 14.37 -3.93
N GLU A 140 -24.81 13.83 -2.85
CA GLU A 140 -26.25 13.92 -2.56
C GLU A 140 -26.44 14.61 -1.21
N ASN A 141 -27.30 15.62 -1.16
CA ASN A 141 -27.61 16.39 0.06
C ASN A 141 -26.34 16.89 0.79
N GLY A 142 -25.33 17.35 0.03
CA GLY A 142 -24.07 17.85 0.57
C GLY A 142 -23.12 16.76 1.13
N ASN A 143 -23.45 15.48 0.94
CA ASN A 143 -22.64 14.36 1.41
C ASN A 143 -22.08 13.54 0.24
N VAL A 144 -20.83 13.12 0.38
CA VAL A 144 -20.17 12.20 -0.55
C VAL A 144 -20.91 10.86 -0.54
N VAL A 145 -21.47 10.46 -1.69
CA VAL A 145 -22.15 9.17 -1.82
C VAL A 145 -21.18 8.06 -2.18
N LYS A 146 -21.63 6.80 -2.07
CA LYS A 146 -20.85 5.63 -2.48
C LYS A 146 -21.16 5.28 -3.92
N ILE A 147 -20.13 5.01 -4.71
CA ILE A 147 -20.26 4.36 -6.03
C ILE A 147 -19.94 2.89 -5.82
N GLY A 148 -20.82 1.97 -6.21
CA GLY A 148 -20.60 0.52 -6.04
C GLY A 148 -20.29 0.09 -4.59
N GLY A 149 -20.79 0.84 -3.60
CA GLY A 149 -20.50 0.61 -2.18
C GLY A 149 -19.16 1.17 -1.66
N VAL A 150 -18.38 1.81 -2.53
CA VAL A 150 -17.03 2.34 -2.25
C VAL A 150 -17.05 3.86 -2.06
N LYS A 151 -16.32 4.35 -1.07
CA LYS A 151 -16.05 5.79 -0.86
C LYS A 151 -14.74 6.21 -1.54
N PRO A 152 -14.57 7.50 -1.94
CA PRO A 152 -13.36 8.00 -2.59
C PRO A 152 -12.06 7.61 -1.89
N HIS A 153 -12.01 7.82 -0.57
CA HIS A 153 -10.81 7.56 0.23
C HIS A 153 -10.37 6.08 0.25
N GLN A 154 -11.26 5.14 -0.13
CA GLN A 154 -10.94 3.72 -0.21
C GLN A 154 -10.21 3.36 -1.51
N LEU A 155 -10.05 4.32 -2.43
CA LEU A 155 -9.29 4.16 -3.67
C LEU A 155 -7.88 4.77 -3.58
N LYS A 156 -7.54 5.39 -2.44
CA LYS A 156 -6.20 5.92 -2.18
C LYS A 156 -5.16 4.79 -2.07
N HIS A 157 -3.92 5.07 -2.45
CA HIS A 157 -2.84 4.09 -2.39
C HIS A 157 -2.54 3.56 -1.00
N GLU A 158 -2.65 4.37 0.05
CA GLU A 158 -2.56 3.91 1.45
C GLU A 158 -3.59 2.82 1.80
N TYR A 159 -4.79 2.91 1.21
CA TYR A 159 -5.85 1.93 1.42
C TYR A 159 -5.62 0.71 0.54
N MET A 160 -5.15 0.90 -0.70
CA MET A 160 -4.70 -0.20 -1.57
C MET A 160 -3.57 -1.01 -0.93
N LEU A 161 -2.58 -0.34 -0.31
CA LEU A 161 -1.51 -1.00 0.42
C LEU A 161 -2.04 -1.77 1.63
N TRP A 162 -3.03 -1.22 2.36
CA TRP A 162 -3.70 -1.96 3.44
C TRP A 162 -4.40 -3.23 2.93
N LEU A 163 -5.10 -3.16 1.79
CA LEU A 163 -5.70 -4.34 1.16
C LEU A 163 -4.63 -5.35 0.73
N TYR A 164 -3.53 -4.86 0.15
CA TYR A 164 -2.40 -5.69 -0.25
C TYR A 164 -1.79 -6.42 0.95
N ARG A 165 -1.55 -5.70 2.05
CA ARG A 165 -1.08 -6.25 3.33
C ARG A 165 -2.01 -7.36 3.83
N ASN A 166 -3.33 -7.22 3.70
CA ASN A 166 -4.24 -8.27 4.13
C ASN A 166 -4.06 -9.56 3.33
N SER A 167 -3.94 -9.49 2.01
CA SER A 167 -3.70 -10.69 1.21
C SER A 167 -2.33 -11.31 1.50
N VAL A 168 -1.30 -10.49 1.70
CA VAL A 168 0.03 -11.02 2.04
C VAL A 168 0.02 -11.72 3.40
N VAL A 169 -0.51 -11.08 4.44
CA VAL A 169 -0.44 -11.61 5.82
C VAL A 169 -1.46 -12.71 6.08
N HIS A 170 -2.65 -12.64 5.47
CA HIS A 170 -3.75 -13.58 5.76
C HIS A 170 -3.97 -14.62 4.66
N GLU A 171 -3.42 -14.44 3.46
CA GLU A 171 -3.54 -15.39 2.35
C GLU A 171 -2.19 -15.88 1.82
N TYR A 172 -1.06 -15.40 2.39
CA TYR A 172 0.30 -15.79 2.01
C TYR A 172 0.60 -15.62 0.50
N ARG A 173 0.03 -14.60 -0.13
CA ARG A 173 0.21 -14.35 -1.58
C ARG A 173 0.32 -12.88 -1.90
N ASN A 174 1.03 -12.56 -2.98
CA ASN A 174 0.97 -11.25 -3.61
C ASN A 174 -0.35 -11.12 -4.40
N PRO A 175 -1.15 -10.06 -4.19
CA PRO A 175 -2.25 -9.71 -5.09
C PRO A 175 -1.79 -9.37 -6.51
N GLY A 176 -2.66 -9.65 -7.49
CA GLY A 176 -2.40 -9.37 -8.91
C GLY A 176 -1.38 -10.32 -9.53
N ASN A 177 -1.12 -10.12 -10.83
CA ASN A 177 -0.16 -10.91 -11.60
C ASN A 177 1.14 -10.15 -11.91
N GLY A 178 1.34 -8.97 -11.32
CA GLY A 178 2.57 -8.20 -11.46
C GLY A 178 3.78 -8.93 -10.87
N VAL A 179 4.94 -8.75 -11.48
CA VAL A 179 6.16 -9.50 -11.18
C VAL A 179 7.36 -8.60 -10.95
N GLU A 180 8.06 -8.85 -9.84
CA GLU A 180 9.37 -8.25 -9.53
C GLU A 180 10.49 -9.07 -10.19
N LEU A 181 10.54 -9.00 -11.52
CA LEU A 181 11.52 -9.69 -12.36
C LEU A 181 12.39 -8.69 -13.13
N GLY A 182 13.67 -9.03 -13.31
CA GLY A 182 14.64 -8.23 -14.05
C GLY A 182 15.61 -7.44 -13.18
N GLN A 183 16.55 -6.75 -13.82
CA GLN A 183 17.64 -6.03 -13.16
C GLN A 183 17.23 -4.67 -12.57
N HIS A 184 16.11 -4.09 -13.04
CA HIS A 184 15.67 -2.75 -12.67
C HIS A 184 14.22 -2.76 -12.16
N VAL A 185 13.97 -3.45 -11.05
CA VAL A 185 12.68 -3.36 -10.34
C VAL A 185 12.67 -2.03 -9.57
N PRO A 186 11.68 -1.14 -9.81
CA PRO A 186 11.52 0.08 -9.03
C PRO A 186 11.43 -0.20 -7.52
N ASP A 187 11.88 0.75 -6.71
CA ASP A 187 11.77 0.71 -5.24
C ASP A 187 10.58 1.51 -4.71
N TYR A 188 9.74 2.01 -5.61
CA TYR A 188 8.47 2.70 -5.35
C TYR A 188 7.30 1.92 -5.98
N PRO A 189 6.03 2.14 -5.58
CA PRO A 189 4.89 1.48 -6.20
C PRO A 189 4.66 1.93 -7.65
N PHE A 190 4.30 1.01 -8.53
CA PHE A 190 4.13 1.28 -9.95
C PHE A 190 3.05 0.42 -10.57
N TYR A 191 2.55 0.83 -11.74
CA TYR A 191 1.76 -0.01 -12.62
C TYR A 191 2.66 -0.73 -13.61
N GLN A 192 2.38 -2.02 -13.82
CA GLN A 192 3.12 -2.88 -14.75
C GLN A 192 2.16 -3.42 -15.82
N GLU A 193 2.57 -3.36 -17.09
CA GLU A 193 1.87 -4.07 -18.17
C GLU A 193 2.20 -5.57 -18.09
N VAL A 194 1.17 -6.40 -17.99
CA VAL A 194 1.25 -7.87 -17.93
C VAL A 194 0.53 -8.46 -19.13
N SER A 195 1.24 -9.30 -19.88
CA SER A 195 0.71 -10.02 -21.04
C SER A 195 0.29 -11.44 -20.65
N THR A 196 -0.96 -11.79 -20.94
CA THR A 196 -1.49 -13.15 -20.84
C THR A 196 -1.60 -13.78 -22.23
N VAL A 197 -1.18 -15.04 -22.37
CA VAL A 197 -1.32 -15.79 -23.62
C VAL A 197 -2.71 -16.37 -23.68
N ASP A 198 -3.53 -15.92 -24.63
CA ASP A 198 -4.94 -16.33 -24.72
C ASP A 198 -5.11 -17.59 -25.56
N SER A 199 -4.38 -17.71 -26.67
CA SER A 199 -4.47 -18.85 -27.57
C SER A 199 -3.24 -18.99 -28.48
N PHE A 200 -3.07 -20.19 -29.01
CA PHE A 200 -2.12 -20.50 -30.07
C PHE A 200 -2.90 -20.93 -31.31
N GLU A 201 -3.35 -19.96 -32.10
CA GLU A 201 -4.02 -20.19 -33.38
C GLU A 201 -3.09 -19.73 -34.53
N ASP A 202 -3.06 -20.48 -35.62
CA ASP A 202 -2.29 -20.20 -36.85
C ASP A 202 -0.80 -19.83 -36.63
N ALA A 203 -0.15 -20.52 -35.68
CA ALA A 203 1.26 -20.28 -35.31
C ALA A 203 1.58 -18.83 -34.89
N LYS A 204 0.56 -18.06 -34.47
CA LYS A 204 0.71 -16.73 -33.87
C LYS A 204 0.19 -16.77 -32.43
N LEU A 205 1.04 -16.39 -31.49
CA LEU A 205 0.62 -16.19 -30.10
C LEU A 205 -0.29 -14.96 -30.04
N GLN A 206 -1.53 -15.15 -29.59
CA GLN A 206 -2.40 -14.05 -29.21
C GLN A 206 -2.16 -13.70 -27.75
N PHE A 207 -2.00 -12.40 -27.49
CA PHE A 207 -1.78 -11.89 -26.14
C PHE A 207 -2.81 -10.82 -25.82
N THR A 208 -3.30 -10.84 -24.58
CA THR A 208 -4.03 -9.73 -23.95
C THR A 208 -3.11 -9.05 -22.95
N ASN A 209 -3.03 -7.72 -23.04
CA ASN A 209 -2.30 -6.93 -22.07
C ASN A 209 -3.27 -6.29 -21.08
N HIS A 210 -2.93 -6.36 -19.80
CA HIS A 210 -3.62 -5.64 -18.75
C HIS A 210 -2.60 -4.99 -17.82
N TRP A 211 -3.03 -3.97 -17.08
CA TRP A 211 -2.18 -3.25 -16.15
C TRP A 211 -2.44 -3.72 -14.73
N GLU A 212 -1.37 -3.97 -13.99
CA GLU A 212 -1.40 -4.44 -12.61
C GLU A 212 -0.70 -3.43 -11.70
N LEU A 213 -1.26 -3.17 -10.52
CA LEU A 213 -0.62 -2.34 -9.49
C LEU A 213 0.34 -3.20 -8.68
N VAL A 214 1.61 -2.79 -8.60
CA VAL A 214 2.69 -3.51 -7.94
C VAL A 214 3.26 -2.70 -6.78
N TYR A 215 3.33 -3.34 -5.61
CA TYR A 215 4.08 -2.86 -4.45
C TYR A 215 5.34 -3.73 -4.29
N PRO A 216 6.52 -3.25 -4.71
CA PRO A 216 7.75 -4.06 -4.70
C PRO A 216 8.28 -4.27 -3.27
N SER A 217 9.04 -5.33 -3.02
CA SER A 217 9.56 -5.63 -1.67
C SER A 217 10.47 -4.52 -1.13
N LYS A 218 11.26 -3.89 -2.00
CA LYS A 218 12.09 -2.72 -1.65
C LYS A 218 11.27 -1.56 -1.12
N PHE A 219 10.08 -1.33 -1.68
CA PHE A 219 9.15 -0.32 -1.16
C PHE A 219 8.72 -0.65 0.27
N PHE A 220 8.34 -1.91 0.56
CA PHE A 220 7.99 -2.32 1.93
C PHE A 220 9.15 -2.15 2.92
N LEU A 221 10.36 -2.50 2.52
CA LEU A 221 11.57 -2.33 3.34
C LEU A 221 11.81 -0.85 3.65
N ASN A 222 11.80 0.00 2.63
CA ASN A 222 11.98 1.45 2.78
C ASN A 222 10.88 2.07 3.65
N LEU A 223 9.63 1.66 3.46
CA LEU A 223 8.51 2.11 4.26
C LEU A 223 8.66 1.73 5.74
N CYS A 224 9.19 0.53 6.05
CA CYS A 224 9.50 0.14 7.42
C CYS A 224 10.67 0.95 8.01
N LYS A 225 11.74 1.17 7.24
CA LYS A 225 12.89 1.98 7.67
C LYS A 225 12.43 3.40 8.03
N ASN A 226 11.61 4.02 7.19
CA ASN A 226 11.04 5.34 7.47
C ASN A 226 10.09 5.31 8.68
N ALA A 227 9.25 4.29 8.83
CA ALA A 227 8.37 4.13 9.98
C ALA A 227 9.12 4.05 11.33
N VAL A 228 10.31 3.43 11.36
CA VAL A 228 11.15 3.42 12.55
C VAL A 228 11.58 4.84 12.90
N GLU A 229 12.07 5.62 11.92
CA GLU A 229 12.47 7.01 12.14
C GLU A 229 11.29 7.88 12.61
N VAL A 230 10.12 7.73 11.98
CA VAL A 230 8.88 8.40 12.38
C VAL A 230 8.51 8.07 13.83
N ALA A 231 8.59 6.79 14.23
CA ALA A 231 8.28 6.40 15.60
C ALA A 231 9.30 6.96 16.60
N CYS A 232 10.60 6.88 16.29
CA CYS A 232 11.65 7.47 17.12
C CYS A 232 11.44 8.97 17.33
N GLU A 233 11.16 9.71 16.25
CA GLU A 233 10.93 11.15 16.32
C GLU A 233 9.62 11.49 17.05
N PHE A 234 8.53 10.75 16.79
CA PHE A 234 7.29 10.90 17.52
C PHE A 234 7.51 10.76 19.03
N HIS A 235 8.21 9.71 19.45
CA HIS A 235 8.46 9.47 20.86
C HIS A 235 9.36 10.54 21.47
N ARG A 236 10.40 10.98 20.75
CA ARG A 236 11.31 12.07 21.16
C ARG A 236 10.56 13.38 21.40
N VAL A 237 9.72 13.81 20.45
CA VAL A 237 8.95 15.06 20.54
C VAL A 237 7.93 15.03 21.66
N HIS A 238 7.31 13.87 21.91
CA HIS A 238 6.25 13.73 22.92
C HIS A 238 6.77 13.27 24.29
N GLU A 239 8.08 13.07 24.44
CA GLU A 239 8.71 12.53 25.65
C GLU A 239 8.07 11.22 26.15
N THR A 240 7.67 10.34 25.21
CA THR A 240 7.01 9.06 25.52
C THR A 240 7.88 7.86 25.22
N CYS A 241 7.77 6.79 26.00
CA CYS A 241 8.56 5.58 25.77
C CYS A 241 7.91 4.72 24.66
N PRO A 242 8.68 4.29 23.63
CA PRO A 242 8.14 3.51 22.52
C PRO A 242 7.61 2.13 22.93
N PHE A 243 8.08 1.60 24.07
CA PHE A 243 7.64 0.29 24.54
C PHE A 243 6.30 0.30 25.28
N ASN A 244 5.76 1.48 25.62
CA ASN A 244 4.56 1.60 26.46
C ASN A 244 3.29 1.03 25.81
N SER A 245 3.28 0.86 24.49
CA SER A 245 2.12 0.31 23.76
C SER A 245 2.04 -1.21 23.79
N TYR A 246 3.11 -1.88 24.22
CA TYR A 246 3.21 -3.34 24.26
C TYR A 246 3.03 -3.80 25.70
N SER A 247 2.14 -4.79 25.88
CA SER A 247 2.05 -5.47 27.17
C SER A 247 3.36 -6.21 27.40
N GLY A 248 4.11 -5.79 28.41
CA GLY A 248 5.14 -6.65 29.00
C GLY A 248 4.47 -7.73 29.87
N GLY A 249 5.25 -8.72 30.30
CA GLY A 249 4.82 -9.69 31.30
C GLY A 249 4.51 -11.10 30.77
N THR A 250 3.96 -11.92 31.65
CA THR A 250 3.76 -13.37 31.43
C THR A 250 2.43 -13.67 30.75
N TYR A 251 1.41 -12.87 31.02
CA TYR A 251 0.04 -13.18 30.64
C TYR A 251 -0.31 -12.57 29.29
N TRP A 252 -1.16 -13.28 28.55
CA TRP A 252 -1.51 -12.91 27.17
C TRP A 252 -2.68 -11.93 27.11
N LEU A 253 -3.42 -11.80 28.22
CA LEU A 253 -4.38 -10.73 28.46
C LEU A 253 -3.62 -9.55 29.08
N PRO A 254 -3.51 -8.40 28.37
CA PRO A 254 -2.69 -7.27 28.83
C PRO A 254 -3.04 -6.79 30.23
N GLU A 255 -4.34 -6.73 30.55
CA GLU A 255 -4.88 -6.33 31.85
C GLU A 255 -4.43 -7.21 33.02
N PHE A 256 -3.82 -8.38 32.77
CA PHE A 256 -3.29 -9.25 33.81
C PHE A 256 -1.82 -8.96 34.15
N ASN A 257 -1.17 -8.07 33.40
CA ASN A 257 0.22 -7.68 33.62
C ASN A 257 0.38 -6.28 34.26
N ASP A 258 -0.73 -5.60 34.52
CA ASP A 258 -0.80 -4.27 35.15
C ASP A 258 -0.63 -4.34 36.69
#